data_AF-A0AAV8A4Z9-F1
#
_entry.id   AF-A0AAV8A4Z9-F1
#
_cell.length_a   1.000
_cell.length_b   1.000
_cell.length_c   1.000
_cell.angle_alpha   90.00
_cell.angle_beta   90.00
_cell.angle_gamma   90.00
#
_symmetry.space_group_name_H-M   'P 1'
#
loop_
_entity.id
_entity.type
_entity.pdbx_description
1 polymer ?
#
loop_
_entity_poly.entity_id
_entity_poly.type
_entity_poly.pdbx_seq_one_letter_code
_entity_poly.pdbx_strand_id
1 'polypeptide(L)'
;MTHYFDVTLTNFKGSNMMACDRSGTSDPYLVINFDGTQKFKSKVIKKTLNPVWKKFSCKITYETRMFERMTSKYLTINVFDRDRFGSDDPMGMMKVDLWTIATGPVKVDYLLREKGKGAGRLSFEVKMDNICEINTILDQVKVANVVGKNNNGTSNVFLEYFYVEEYSMPGEVNKSTTINGTNNPVWNSPFKSLMIKSSLKELLNGAIRISMKHQVRGSQPEVLGDLDLNFREVLTNNLQKEMQIPINMKFFNSGNEAGTLDCVLKISNLPIFSQLLGGKLTENGVNGGSLLLPGIFAPKE
;
A
#
# COMPACT_ATOMS: atom_id res chain seq x y z
N MET A 1 16.79 -9.81 -3.45
CA MET A 1 15.59 -9.64 -2.59
C MET A 1 14.35 -10.01 -3.38
N THR A 2 13.42 -10.76 -2.80
CA THR A 2 12.14 -11.07 -3.44
C THR A 2 11.14 -9.95 -3.16
N HIS A 3 10.35 -9.56 -4.16
CA HIS A 3 9.21 -8.65 -4.02
C HIS A 3 7.91 -9.41 -4.21
N TYR A 4 6.93 -9.11 -3.37
CA TYR A 4 5.59 -9.66 -3.42
C TYR A 4 4.60 -8.55 -3.76
N PHE A 5 3.72 -8.81 -4.71
CA PHE A 5 2.66 -7.89 -5.11
C PHE A 5 1.31 -8.57 -4.99
N ASP A 6 0.38 -7.92 -4.31
CA ASP A 6 -1.02 -8.28 -4.35
C ASP A 6 -1.71 -7.47 -5.44
N VAL A 7 -2.23 -8.18 -6.45
CA VAL A 7 -2.84 -7.58 -7.63
C VAL A 7 -4.32 -7.89 -7.67
N THR A 8 -5.14 -6.86 -7.76
CA THR A 8 -6.60 -6.97 -7.86
C THR A 8 -7.12 -6.19 -9.05
N LEU A 9 -7.84 -6.86 -9.96
CA LEU A 9 -8.53 -6.23 -11.08
C LEU A 9 -10.04 -6.26 -10.86
N THR A 10 -10.69 -5.12 -11.00
CA THR A 10 -12.13 -4.94 -10.69
C THR A 10 -12.80 -3.94 -11.63
N ASN A 11 -14.13 -3.81 -11.53
CA ASN A 11 -14.89 -2.71 -12.14
C ASN A 11 -14.82 -2.64 -13.67
N PHE A 12 -14.70 -3.79 -14.34
CA PHE A 12 -14.64 -3.90 -15.80
C PHE A 12 -15.93 -3.42 -16.49
N LYS A 13 -15.74 -2.54 -17.49
CA LYS A 13 -16.78 -1.98 -18.36
C LYS A 13 -16.24 -1.82 -19.78
N GLY A 14 -17.06 -2.12 -20.77
CA GLY A 14 -16.83 -1.75 -22.17
C GLY A 14 -17.74 -0.60 -22.55
N SER A 15 -17.30 0.24 -23.49
CA SER A 15 -18.13 1.31 -24.05
C SER A 15 -17.89 1.48 -25.53
N ASN A 16 -18.97 1.72 -26.28
CA ASN A 16 -18.96 1.88 -27.73
C ASN A 16 -18.17 0.77 -28.43
N MET A 17 -18.36 -0.48 -27.99
CA MET A 17 -17.71 -1.65 -28.57
C MET A 17 -18.12 -1.80 -30.04
N MET A 18 -17.25 -2.40 -30.84
CA MET A 18 -17.59 -2.79 -32.21
C MET A 18 -18.79 -3.74 -32.22
N ALA A 19 -19.66 -3.62 -33.22
CA ALA A 19 -20.71 -4.61 -33.47
C ALA A 19 -20.18 -5.66 -34.45
N CYS A 20 -19.97 -6.89 -33.99
CA CYS A 20 -19.57 -8.00 -34.87
C CYS A 20 -20.80 -8.83 -35.33
N ASP A 21 -21.88 -8.85 -34.55
CA ASP A 21 -23.11 -9.53 -34.98
C ASP A 21 -23.90 -8.73 -36.03
N ARG A 22 -24.57 -9.47 -36.93
CA ARG A 22 -25.58 -8.93 -37.87
C ARG A 22 -26.71 -8.15 -37.19
N SER A 23 -26.93 -8.38 -35.89
CA SER A 23 -27.93 -7.69 -35.08
C SER A 23 -27.57 -6.23 -34.78
N GLY A 24 -26.35 -5.80 -35.11
CA GLY A 24 -25.84 -4.48 -34.74
C GLY A 24 -25.35 -4.40 -33.28
N THR A 25 -25.18 -5.54 -32.62
CA THR A 25 -24.62 -5.65 -31.26
C THR A 25 -23.50 -6.69 -31.21
N SER A 26 -23.02 -7.01 -30.01
CA SER A 26 -22.06 -8.09 -29.74
C SER A 26 -22.39 -8.76 -28.41
N ASP A 27 -21.83 -9.94 -28.20
CA ASP A 27 -21.82 -10.74 -26.97
C ASP A 27 -20.40 -10.72 -26.32
N PRO A 28 -19.89 -9.57 -25.85
CA PRO A 28 -18.49 -9.42 -25.43
C PRO A 28 -18.11 -10.19 -24.14
N TYR A 29 -16.88 -10.71 -24.12
CA TYR A 29 -16.22 -11.25 -22.93
C TYR A 29 -14.72 -10.96 -22.91
N LEU A 30 -14.11 -11.08 -21.72
CA LEU A 30 -12.70 -10.79 -21.47
C LEU A 30 -11.89 -12.08 -21.31
N VAL A 31 -10.67 -12.07 -21.85
CA VAL A 31 -9.60 -13.02 -21.52
C VAL A 31 -8.41 -12.24 -20.99
N ILE A 32 -8.16 -12.37 -19.69
CA ILE A 32 -7.08 -11.71 -18.97
C ILE A 32 -5.93 -12.68 -18.85
N ASN A 33 -4.73 -12.22 -19.16
CA ASN A 33 -3.49 -12.94 -18.97
C ASN A 33 -2.50 -12.05 -18.20
N PHE A 34 -2.03 -12.53 -17.05
CA PHE A 34 -1.03 -11.86 -16.23
C PHE A 34 0.31 -12.59 -16.32
N ASP A 35 1.32 -11.91 -16.87
CA ASP A 35 2.69 -12.39 -17.09
C ASP A 35 2.79 -13.78 -17.76
N GLY A 36 1.85 -14.11 -18.66
CA GLY A 36 1.83 -15.40 -19.36
C GLY A 36 1.38 -16.59 -18.51
N THR A 37 1.28 -16.44 -17.19
CA THR A 37 1.14 -17.56 -16.24
C THR A 37 -0.29 -17.71 -15.71
N GLN A 38 -0.98 -16.60 -15.44
CA GLN A 38 -2.31 -16.63 -14.85
C GLN A 38 -3.35 -16.15 -15.85
N LYS A 39 -4.37 -16.97 -16.09
CA LYS A 39 -5.43 -16.69 -17.07
C LYS A 39 -6.80 -16.66 -16.40
N PHE A 40 -7.58 -15.63 -16.70
CA PHE A 40 -8.96 -15.49 -16.24
C PHE A 40 -9.87 -15.21 -17.43
N LYS A 41 -11.10 -15.74 -17.40
CA LYS A 41 -12.11 -15.50 -18.43
C LYS A 41 -13.39 -14.99 -17.77
N SER A 42 -13.94 -13.88 -18.28
CA SER A 42 -15.20 -13.35 -17.79
C SER A 42 -16.39 -14.15 -18.33
N LYS A 43 -17.57 -13.88 -17.76
CA LYS A 43 -18.83 -14.25 -18.43
C LYS A 43 -19.02 -13.42 -19.69
N VAL A 44 -19.76 -13.99 -20.63
CA VAL A 44 -20.29 -13.33 -21.82
C VAL A 44 -21.47 -12.43 -21.42
N ILE A 45 -21.46 -11.18 -21.87
CA ILE A 45 -22.59 -10.25 -21.70
C ILE A 45 -23.27 -10.11 -23.04
N LYS A 46 -24.52 -10.56 -23.14
CA LYS A 46 -25.19 -10.69 -24.44
C LYS A 46 -25.72 -9.36 -24.97
N LYS A 47 -25.69 -9.21 -26.30
CA LYS A 47 -26.37 -8.20 -27.11
C LYS A 47 -26.16 -6.78 -26.62
N THR A 48 -24.91 -6.39 -26.42
CA THR A 48 -24.58 -5.04 -25.95
C THR A 48 -23.23 -4.56 -26.49
N LEU A 49 -23.17 -3.27 -26.82
CA LEU A 49 -21.92 -2.56 -27.11
C LEU A 49 -21.36 -1.83 -25.89
N ASN A 50 -22.03 -1.93 -24.74
CA ASN A 50 -21.66 -1.28 -23.49
C ASN A 50 -21.71 -2.29 -22.32
N PRO A 51 -20.92 -3.37 -22.37
CA PRO A 51 -20.96 -4.42 -21.35
C PRO A 51 -20.50 -3.91 -19.99
N VAL A 52 -21.16 -4.40 -18.95
CA VAL A 52 -20.70 -4.23 -17.55
C VAL A 52 -20.55 -5.62 -16.96
N TRP A 53 -19.31 -6.05 -16.73
CA TRP A 53 -19.02 -7.35 -16.12
C TRP A 53 -19.16 -7.27 -14.60
N LYS A 54 -20.40 -7.11 -14.14
CA LYS A 54 -20.74 -6.97 -12.70
C LYS A 54 -20.19 -8.16 -11.90
N LYS A 55 -19.56 -7.86 -10.76
CA LYS A 55 -18.95 -8.83 -9.83
C LYS A 55 -17.81 -9.68 -10.41
N PHE A 56 -17.34 -9.39 -11.62
CA PHE A 56 -16.12 -10.04 -12.13
C PHE A 56 -14.89 -9.34 -11.53
N SER A 57 -14.04 -10.11 -10.88
CA SER A 57 -12.76 -9.64 -10.34
C SER A 57 -11.70 -10.72 -10.44
N CYS A 58 -10.44 -10.30 -10.49
CA CYS A 58 -9.28 -11.19 -10.50
C CYS A 58 -8.38 -10.81 -9.33
N LYS A 59 -7.91 -11.81 -8.57
CA LYS A 59 -6.93 -11.63 -7.51
C LYS A 59 -5.72 -12.50 -7.84
N ILE A 60 -4.55 -11.91 -7.78
CA ILE A 60 -3.27 -12.49 -8.19
C ILE A 60 -2.25 -12.12 -7.13
N THR A 61 -1.52 -13.10 -6.61
CA THR A 61 -0.27 -12.86 -5.89
C THR A 61 0.88 -13.03 -6.88
N TYR A 62 1.70 -11.99 -7.03
CA TYR A 62 2.83 -11.98 -7.95
C TYR A 62 4.14 -11.85 -7.19
N GLU A 63 5.03 -12.82 -7.41
CA GLU A 63 6.38 -12.85 -6.82
C GLU A 63 7.42 -12.57 -7.90
N THR A 64 8.38 -11.68 -7.61
CA THR A 64 9.52 -11.47 -8.50
C THR A 64 10.81 -11.17 -7.73
N ARG A 65 11.92 -11.77 -8.17
CA ARG A 65 13.28 -11.45 -7.69
C ARG A 65 14.00 -10.42 -8.57
N MET A 66 13.39 -10.06 -9.71
CA MET A 66 13.97 -9.18 -10.71
C MET A 66 12.94 -8.12 -11.08
N PHE A 67 12.63 -7.22 -10.14
CA PHE A 67 11.61 -6.19 -10.33
C PHE A 67 11.94 -5.27 -11.54
N GLU A 68 13.22 -5.03 -11.84
CA GLU A 68 13.72 -4.34 -13.03
C GLU A 68 13.16 -4.93 -14.35
N ARG A 69 12.89 -6.25 -14.37
CA ARG A 69 12.34 -6.96 -15.52
C ARG A 69 10.83 -6.84 -15.65
N MET A 70 10.13 -6.17 -14.73
CA MET A 70 8.68 -5.93 -14.85
C MET A 70 8.32 -5.16 -16.11
N THR A 71 9.26 -4.39 -16.67
CA THR A 71 9.12 -3.71 -17.96
C THR A 71 8.99 -4.66 -19.16
N SER A 72 9.35 -5.93 -19.00
CA SER A 72 9.26 -6.99 -20.02
C SER A 72 8.17 -8.03 -19.71
N LYS A 73 7.44 -7.83 -18.60
CA LYS A 73 6.30 -8.65 -18.19
C LYS A 73 5.03 -7.86 -18.41
N TYR A 74 3.93 -8.52 -18.76
CA TYR A 74 2.74 -7.82 -19.25
C TYR A 74 1.45 -8.31 -18.60
N LEU A 75 0.56 -7.35 -18.31
CA LEU A 75 -0.88 -7.58 -18.22
C LEU A 75 -1.46 -7.45 -19.63
N THR A 76 -2.09 -8.51 -20.12
CA THR A 76 -2.79 -8.53 -21.40
C THR A 76 -4.27 -8.81 -21.18
N ILE A 77 -5.14 -8.01 -21.78
CA ILE A 77 -6.58 -8.23 -21.76
C ILE A 77 -7.08 -8.23 -23.19
N ASN A 78 -7.59 -9.37 -23.64
CA ASN A 78 -8.23 -9.50 -24.93
C ASN A 78 -9.74 -9.43 -24.73
N VAL A 79 -10.43 -8.77 -25.64
CA VAL A 79 -11.90 -8.76 -25.70
C VAL A 79 -12.32 -9.53 -26.94
N PHE A 80 -13.30 -10.38 -26.78
CA PHE A 80 -13.85 -11.21 -27.85
C PHE A 80 -15.36 -11.08 -27.88
N ASP A 81 -15.94 -11.19 -29.07
CA ASP A 81 -17.35 -11.42 -29.29
C ASP A 81 -17.63 -12.92 -29.29
N ARG A 82 -18.71 -13.35 -28.63
CA ARG A 82 -19.07 -14.76 -28.55
C ARG A 82 -20.04 -15.12 -29.67
N ASP A 83 -19.54 -15.81 -30.68
CA ASP A 83 -20.36 -16.37 -31.74
C ASP A 83 -21.03 -17.68 -31.36
N ARG A 84 -22.27 -17.88 -31.84
CA ARG A 84 -22.99 -19.15 -31.66
C ARG A 84 -22.46 -20.27 -32.57
N PHE A 85 -21.91 -19.91 -33.72
CA PHE A 85 -21.40 -20.84 -34.72
C PHE A 85 -20.07 -20.30 -35.26
N GLY A 86 -19.01 -21.10 -35.19
CA GLY A 86 -17.67 -20.68 -35.62
C GLY A 86 -16.74 -20.25 -34.48
N SER A 87 -15.64 -19.59 -34.85
CA SER A 87 -14.68 -19.01 -33.92
C SER A 87 -15.15 -17.64 -33.44
N ASP A 88 -14.96 -17.36 -32.15
CA ASP A 88 -15.23 -16.07 -31.52
C ASP A 88 -14.41 -14.93 -32.18
N ASP A 89 -15.08 -13.84 -32.56
CA ASP A 89 -14.43 -12.69 -33.20
C ASP A 89 -13.60 -11.84 -32.21
N PRO A 90 -12.34 -11.48 -32.51
CA PRO A 90 -11.55 -10.56 -31.68
C PRO A 90 -12.09 -9.12 -31.77
N MET A 91 -12.21 -8.47 -30.62
CA MET A 91 -12.64 -7.07 -30.46
C MET A 91 -11.51 -6.16 -29.98
N GLY A 92 -10.26 -6.60 -30.17
CA GLY A 92 -9.06 -5.90 -29.77
C GLY A 92 -8.48 -6.32 -28.43
N MET A 93 -7.30 -5.75 -28.14
CA MET A 93 -6.45 -6.15 -27.02
C MET A 93 -5.81 -4.92 -26.36
N MET A 94 -5.70 -4.96 -25.04
CA MET A 94 -4.82 -4.11 -24.25
C MET A 94 -3.60 -4.92 -23.80
N LYS A 95 -2.41 -4.31 -23.86
CA LYS A 95 -1.17 -4.89 -23.35
C LYS A 95 -0.33 -3.80 -22.69
N VAL A 96 -0.09 -3.94 -21.39
CA VAL A 96 0.65 -2.96 -20.57
C VAL A 96 1.68 -3.71 -19.74
N ASP A 97 2.89 -3.16 -19.62
CA ASP A 97 3.94 -3.77 -18.81
C ASP A 97 3.66 -3.65 -17.31
N LEU A 98 4.15 -4.61 -16.52
CA LEU A 98 3.83 -4.66 -15.09
C LEU A 98 4.47 -3.52 -14.29
N TRP A 99 5.53 -2.89 -14.79
CA TRP A 99 6.10 -1.71 -14.14
C TRP A 99 5.10 -0.56 -14.18
N THR A 100 4.54 -0.27 -15.35
CA THR A 100 3.50 0.74 -15.53
C THR A 100 2.25 0.41 -14.72
N ILE A 101 1.87 -0.87 -14.58
CA ILE A 101 0.75 -1.27 -13.71
C ILE A 101 1.05 -1.00 -12.23
N ALA A 102 2.26 -1.30 -11.76
CA ALA A 102 2.66 -1.16 -10.35
C ALA A 102 2.91 0.29 -9.91
N THR A 103 3.19 1.20 -10.84
CA THR A 103 3.59 2.59 -10.56
C THR A 103 2.63 3.64 -11.13
N GLY A 104 1.83 3.26 -12.14
CA GLY A 104 0.85 4.14 -12.78
C GLY A 104 -0.46 4.28 -12.00
N PRO A 105 -1.49 4.87 -12.63
CA PRO A 105 -2.82 5.03 -12.03
C PRO A 105 -3.54 3.71 -11.78
N VAL A 106 -4.39 3.68 -10.75
CA VAL A 106 -5.32 2.56 -10.52
C VAL A 106 -6.37 2.44 -11.62
N LYS A 107 -6.80 3.57 -12.18
CA LYS A 107 -7.86 3.62 -13.20
C LYS A 107 -7.26 3.41 -14.58
N VAL A 108 -7.82 2.46 -15.32
CA VAL A 108 -7.46 2.19 -16.71
C VAL A 108 -8.67 2.47 -17.59
N ASP A 109 -8.45 3.13 -18.72
CA ASP A 109 -9.45 3.39 -19.75
C ASP A 109 -8.74 3.41 -21.09
N TYR A 110 -8.85 2.31 -21.82
CA TYR A 110 -7.97 1.99 -22.94
C TYR A 110 -8.77 1.83 -24.22
N LEU A 111 -8.38 2.53 -25.30
CA LEU A 111 -8.95 2.32 -26.62
C LEU A 111 -8.49 0.98 -27.20
N LEU A 112 -9.43 0.06 -27.39
CA LEU A 112 -9.18 -1.19 -28.09
C LEU A 112 -9.12 -0.94 -29.59
N ARG A 113 -8.25 -1.67 -30.27
CA ARG A 113 -8.15 -1.66 -31.72
C ARG A 113 -8.19 -3.07 -32.26
N GLU A 114 -8.91 -3.24 -33.36
CA GLU A 114 -8.96 -4.46 -34.15
C GLU A 114 -8.64 -4.10 -35.60
N LYS A 115 -7.64 -4.76 -36.20
CA LYS A 115 -7.14 -4.47 -37.56
C LYS A 115 -6.90 -2.97 -37.82
N GLY A 116 -6.35 -2.26 -36.82
CA GLY A 116 -6.05 -0.83 -36.87
C GLY A 116 -7.23 0.12 -36.58
N LYS A 117 -8.47 -0.37 -36.59
CA LYS A 117 -9.68 0.43 -36.34
C LYS A 117 -10.04 0.42 -34.86
N GLY A 118 -10.63 1.51 -34.36
CA GLY A 118 -11.16 1.58 -33.00
C GLY A 118 -12.28 0.55 -32.82
N ALA A 119 -12.19 -0.25 -31.75
CA ALA A 119 -13.08 -1.36 -31.45
C ALA A 119 -13.90 -1.17 -30.15
N GLY A 120 -13.84 0.04 -29.59
CA GLY A 120 -14.44 0.43 -28.31
C GLY A 120 -13.41 0.72 -27.23
N ARG A 121 -13.87 1.18 -26.07
CA ARG A 121 -13.01 1.43 -24.90
C ARG A 121 -13.28 0.42 -23.81
N LEU A 122 -12.21 -0.11 -23.21
CA LEU A 122 -12.24 -0.94 -22.01
C LEU A 122 -11.81 -0.10 -20.81
N SER A 123 -12.67 0.02 -19.81
CA SER A 123 -12.36 0.68 -18.55
C SER A 123 -12.44 -0.31 -17.38
N PHE A 124 -11.48 -0.23 -16.46
CA PHE A 124 -11.43 -1.06 -15.26
C PHE A 124 -10.49 -0.43 -14.22
N GLU A 125 -10.40 -1.06 -13.05
CA GLU A 125 -9.44 -0.68 -12.01
C GLU A 125 -8.47 -1.83 -11.77
N VAL A 126 -7.18 -1.51 -11.65
CA VAL A 126 -6.12 -2.44 -11.27
C VAL A 126 -5.35 -1.86 -10.10
N LYS A 127 -5.39 -2.58 -8.98
CA LYS A 127 -4.53 -2.32 -7.82
C LYS A 127 -3.38 -3.31 -7.84
N MET A 128 -2.15 -2.84 -7.65
CA MET A 128 -0.93 -3.66 -7.59
C MET A 128 -0.05 -3.15 -6.46
N ASP A 129 -0.29 -3.67 -5.27
CA ASP A 129 0.34 -3.21 -4.03
C ASP A 129 1.57 -4.06 -3.71
N ASN A 130 2.74 -3.43 -3.58
CA ASN A 130 3.95 -4.14 -3.13
C ASN A 130 3.88 -4.34 -1.62
N ILE A 131 3.72 -5.59 -1.19
CA ILE A 131 3.67 -5.97 0.22
C ILE A 131 5.08 -6.31 0.70
N CYS A 132 5.52 -5.65 1.77
CA CYS A 132 6.81 -5.89 2.40
C CYS A 132 6.64 -6.31 3.86
N GLU A 133 7.54 -7.16 4.34
CA GLU A 133 7.77 -7.37 5.77
C GLU A 133 8.82 -6.35 6.23
N ILE A 134 8.34 -5.27 6.82
CA ILE A 134 9.10 -4.11 7.26
C ILE A 134 9.54 -4.36 8.69
N ASN A 135 10.83 -4.20 8.96
CA ASN A 135 11.35 -4.23 10.32
C ASN A 135 11.55 -2.80 10.81
N THR A 136 10.92 -2.44 11.92
CA THR A 136 11.08 -1.12 12.54
C THR A 136 11.58 -1.25 13.97
N ILE A 137 12.56 -0.42 14.33
CA ILE A 137 13.21 -0.43 15.65
C ILE A 137 13.32 1.00 16.15
N LEU A 138 12.93 1.23 17.41
CA LEU A 138 13.26 2.44 18.15
C LEU A 138 14.61 2.22 18.84
N ASP A 139 15.62 2.99 18.43
CA ASP A 139 16.98 2.91 18.97
C ASP A 139 17.37 4.23 19.66
N GLN A 140 18.37 4.16 20.54
CA GLN A 140 18.90 5.30 21.32
C GLN A 140 17.80 6.07 22.07
N VAL A 141 16.80 5.35 22.58
CA VAL A 141 15.57 5.93 23.13
C VAL A 141 15.83 6.65 24.45
N LYS A 142 15.43 7.92 24.49
CA LYS A 142 15.47 8.79 25.67
C LYS A 142 14.14 9.49 25.81
N VAL A 143 13.71 9.70 27.06
CA VAL A 143 12.60 10.61 27.35
C VAL A 143 13.08 11.65 28.33
N ALA A 144 12.65 12.89 28.17
CA ALA A 144 12.94 13.99 29.07
C ALA A 144 11.65 14.61 29.65
N ASN A 145 11.79 15.30 30.77
CA ASN A 145 10.73 16.10 31.40
C ASN A 145 9.48 15.29 31.78
N VAL A 146 9.66 14.06 32.24
CA VAL A 146 8.55 13.22 32.70
C VAL A 146 7.98 13.76 34.01
N VAL A 147 6.66 13.74 34.13
CA VAL A 147 5.96 14.10 35.37
C VAL A 147 6.29 13.08 36.48
N GLY A 148 6.73 13.58 37.64
CA GLY A 148 7.03 12.76 38.82
C GLY A 148 5.78 12.27 39.54
N LYS A 149 5.69 10.95 39.79
CA LYS A 149 4.58 10.30 40.51
C LYS A 149 4.98 9.69 41.85
N ASN A 150 6.26 9.43 42.05
CA ASN A 150 6.82 9.01 43.34
C ASN A 150 6.86 10.19 44.32
N ASN A 151 6.93 9.88 45.63
CA ASN A 151 7.02 10.89 46.69
C ASN A 151 8.24 11.83 46.58
N ASN A 152 9.32 11.38 45.94
CA ASN A 152 10.53 12.18 45.71
C ASN A 152 10.46 13.03 44.42
N GLY A 153 9.29 13.12 43.78
CA GLY A 153 9.09 13.87 42.55
C GLY A 153 9.66 13.20 41.29
N THR A 154 10.02 11.91 41.35
CA THR A 154 10.49 11.13 40.19
C THR A 154 9.44 10.13 39.70
N SER A 155 9.70 9.39 38.62
CA SER A 155 8.83 8.29 38.17
C SER A 155 9.62 7.02 37.85
N ASN A 156 8.96 5.85 37.98
CA ASN A 156 9.45 4.58 37.44
C ASN A 156 8.83 4.38 36.06
N VAL A 157 9.62 4.63 35.01
CA VAL A 157 9.09 4.81 33.65
C VAL A 157 9.37 3.60 32.78
N PHE A 158 8.37 3.16 32.04
CA PHE A 158 8.53 2.26 30.90
C PHE A 158 7.63 2.72 29.75
N LEU A 159 7.94 2.25 28.54
CA LEU A 159 7.16 2.53 27.34
C LEU A 159 6.44 1.27 26.89
N GLU A 160 5.15 1.38 26.60
CA GLU A 160 4.43 0.41 25.77
C GLU A 160 4.37 0.93 24.34
N TYR A 161 4.62 0.07 23.36
CA TYR A 161 4.65 0.48 21.97
C TYR A 161 4.16 -0.63 21.04
N PHE A 162 3.45 -0.22 20.00
CA PHE A 162 2.92 -1.11 18.97
C PHE A 162 2.63 -0.33 17.68
N TYR A 163 2.61 -1.05 16.57
CA TYR A 163 2.10 -0.52 15.32
C TYR A 163 0.59 -0.63 15.25
N VAL A 164 -0.06 0.39 14.71
CA VAL A 164 -1.50 0.42 14.45
C VAL A 164 -1.78 1.10 13.11
N GLU A 165 -2.67 0.49 12.34
CA GLU A 165 -3.23 1.07 11.11
C GLU A 165 -4.56 1.76 11.41
N GLU A 166 -4.88 2.78 10.61
CA GLU A 166 -6.16 3.46 10.70
C GLU A 166 -7.33 2.47 10.64
N TYR A 167 -8.20 2.50 11.66
CA TYR A 167 -9.37 1.62 11.81
C TYR A 167 -9.08 0.12 12.04
N SER A 168 -7.83 -0.25 12.31
CA SER A 168 -7.43 -1.63 12.64
C SER A 168 -7.25 -1.83 14.15
N MET A 169 -7.32 -3.09 14.58
CA MET A 169 -6.94 -3.45 15.95
C MET A 169 -5.42 -3.23 16.15
N PRO A 170 -4.99 -2.84 17.37
CA PRO A 170 -3.58 -2.78 17.73
C PRO A 170 -2.84 -4.09 17.42
N GLY A 171 -1.61 -3.99 16.93
CA GLY A 171 -0.70 -5.13 16.86
C GLY A 171 -0.26 -5.62 18.25
N GLU A 172 0.73 -6.52 18.28
CA GLU A 172 1.34 -6.99 19.53
C GLU A 172 1.91 -5.80 20.33
N VAL A 173 1.44 -5.63 21.57
CA VAL A 173 1.95 -4.61 22.47
C VAL A 173 3.27 -5.05 23.08
N ASN A 174 4.33 -4.31 22.74
CA ASN A 174 5.66 -4.53 23.31
C ASN A 174 5.89 -3.57 24.48
N LYS A 175 6.78 -3.96 25.40
CA LYS A 175 7.12 -3.17 26.58
C LYS A 175 8.63 -3.02 26.69
N SER A 176 9.10 -1.81 27.00
CA SER A 176 10.49 -1.59 27.37
C SER A 176 10.79 -2.13 28.77
N THR A 177 12.06 -2.19 29.14
CA THR A 177 12.43 -2.31 30.56
C THR A 177 11.99 -1.06 31.33
N THR A 178 11.74 -1.20 32.63
CA THR A 178 11.44 -0.07 33.50
C THR A 178 12.72 0.60 33.99
N ILE A 179 12.80 1.91 33.88
CA ILE A 179 13.86 2.74 34.46
C ILE A 179 13.29 3.43 35.69
N ASN A 180 13.83 3.12 36.87
CA ASN A 180 13.26 3.54 38.15
C ASN A 180 13.80 4.91 38.59
N GLY A 181 12.97 5.67 39.28
CA GLY A 181 13.38 6.86 40.03
C GLY A 181 13.96 8.00 39.19
N THR A 182 13.47 8.24 37.98
CA THR A 182 13.97 9.31 37.09
C THR A 182 12.85 10.00 36.34
N ASN A 183 13.07 11.27 35.99
CA ASN A 183 12.23 12.03 35.06
C ASN A 183 12.85 12.14 33.67
N ASN A 184 14.02 11.54 33.46
CA ASN A 184 14.76 11.55 32.21
C ASN A 184 15.30 10.14 31.88
N PRO A 185 14.43 9.13 31.68
CA PRO A 185 14.86 7.77 31.44
C PRO A 185 15.60 7.62 30.10
N VAL A 186 16.63 6.77 30.10
CA VAL A 186 17.46 6.43 28.93
C VAL A 186 17.53 4.92 28.81
N TRP A 187 17.22 4.39 27.64
CA TRP A 187 17.37 2.97 27.32
C TRP A 187 18.62 2.77 26.45
N ASN A 188 19.61 2.06 27.00
CA ASN A 188 20.90 1.83 26.34
C ASN A 188 20.88 0.69 25.30
N SER A 189 19.77 -0.04 25.21
CA SER A 189 19.58 -1.12 24.25
C SER A 189 18.44 -0.79 23.30
N PRO A 190 18.53 -1.17 22.01
CA PRO A 190 17.43 -1.00 21.07
C PRO A 190 16.20 -1.76 21.54
N PHE A 191 15.03 -1.22 21.21
CA PHE A 191 13.76 -1.87 21.51
C PHE A 191 13.55 -3.11 20.63
N LYS A 192 12.62 -3.98 21.03
CA LYS A 192 12.22 -5.14 20.22
C LYS A 192 11.64 -4.64 18.90
N SER A 193 12.04 -5.27 17.81
CA SER A 193 11.52 -5.00 16.47
C SER A 193 10.01 -5.11 16.41
N LEU A 194 9.38 -4.13 15.78
CA LEU A 194 8.02 -4.23 15.28
C LEU A 194 8.08 -4.70 13.82
N MET A 195 7.58 -5.92 13.59
CA MET A 195 7.45 -6.50 12.25
C MET A 195 6.11 -6.07 11.65
N ILE A 196 6.14 -5.30 10.57
CA ILE A 196 4.97 -4.72 9.93
C ILE A 196 4.86 -5.31 8.51
N LYS A 197 3.77 -6.02 8.23
CA LYS A 197 3.49 -6.50 6.88
C LYS A 197 2.51 -5.55 6.20
N SER A 198 3.00 -4.70 5.30
CA SER A 198 2.18 -3.62 4.75
C SER A 198 2.69 -3.15 3.37
N SER A 199 1.82 -2.48 2.61
CA SER A 199 2.21 -1.66 1.44
C SER A 199 2.68 -0.28 1.87
N LEU A 200 3.32 0.49 0.97
CA LEU A 200 3.69 1.89 1.29
C LEU A 200 2.46 2.73 1.64
N LYS A 201 1.36 2.53 0.91
CA LYS A 201 0.14 3.32 1.11
C LYS A 201 -0.52 3.05 2.46
N GLU A 202 -0.59 1.79 2.86
CA GLU A 202 -1.13 1.39 4.17
C GLU A 202 -0.21 1.84 5.31
N LEU A 203 1.11 1.65 5.16
CA LEU A 203 2.10 2.13 6.13
C LEU A 203 1.96 3.62 6.40
N LEU A 204 1.76 4.45 5.37
CA LEU A 204 1.57 5.90 5.51
C LEU A 204 0.24 6.30 6.18
N ASN A 205 -0.68 5.38 6.37
CA ASN A 205 -1.89 5.59 7.17
C ASN A 205 -1.76 4.97 8.57
N GLY A 206 -0.62 4.35 8.88
CA GLY A 206 -0.31 3.79 10.19
C GLY A 206 0.58 4.69 11.03
N ALA A 207 0.67 4.33 12.30
CA ALA A 207 1.54 4.97 13.29
C ALA A 207 2.16 3.93 14.22
N ILE A 208 3.31 4.26 14.79
CA ILE A 208 3.78 3.59 16.00
C ILE A 208 3.22 4.37 17.19
N ARG A 209 2.27 3.77 17.91
CA ARG A 209 1.73 4.34 19.14
C ARG A 209 2.68 4.00 20.29
N ILE A 210 3.03 5.00 21.08
CA ILE A 210 3.92 4.88 22.23
C ILE A 210 3.19 5.47 23.45
N SER A 211 2.99 4.65 24.48
CA SER A 211 2.39 5.06 25.74
C SER A 211 3.47 5.04 26.82
N MET A 212 3.74 6.21 27.40
CA MET A 212 4.64 6.36 28.52
C MET A 212 3.89 6.07 29.82
N LYS A 213 4.40 5.15 30.63
CA LYS A 213 3.71 4.68 31.83
C LYS A 213 4.59 4.71 33.07
N HIS A 214 3.94 4.95 34.21
CA HIS A 214 4.50 4.83 35.54
C HIS A 214 4.15 3.46 36.15
N GLN A 215 5.15 2.77 36.70
CA GLN A 215 4.97 1.49 37.39
C GLN A 215 5.18 1.61 38.90
N VAL A 216 4.20 1.15 39.67
CA VAL A 216 4.35 0.80 41.08
C VAL A 216 4.26 -0.72 41.24
N ARG A 217 5.15 -1.31 42.02
CA ARG A 217 5.18 -2.78 42.21
C ARG A 217 3.83 -3.28 42.74
N GLY A 218 3.21 -4.20 42.01
CA GLY A 218 1.91 -4.79 42.40
C GLY A 218 0.68 -3.97 42.03
N SER A 219 0.84 -2.83 41.35
CA SER A 219 -0.26 -1.98 40.90
C SER A 219 -0.39 -1.99 39.38
N GLN A 220 -1.59 -1.64 38.89
CA GLN A 220 -1.79 -1.36 37.47
C GLN A 220 -0.94 -0.13 37.06
N PRO A 221 -0.28 -0.16 35.89
CA PRO A 221 0.48 0.98 35.41
C PRO A 221 -0.40 2.22 35.17
N GLU A 222 0.07 3.38 35.59
CA GLU A 222 -0.56 4.67 35.29
C GLU A 222 -0.03 5.22 33.97
N VAL A 223 -0.90 5.72 33.10
CA VAL A 223 -0.49 6.40 31.86
C VAL A 223 -0.04 7.82 32.17
N LEU A 224 1.21 8.14 31.83
CA LEU A 224 1.77 9.48 31.97
C LEU A 224 1.51 10.33 30.74
N GLY A 225 1.54 9.74 29.55
CA GLY A 225 1.20 10.39 28.29
C GLY A 225 1.39 9.49 27.09
N ASP A 226 0.75 9.84 25.99
CA ASP A 226 0.74 9.08 24.74
C ASP A 226 1.32 9.93 23.59
N LEU A 227 1.86 9.24 22.60
CA LEU A 227 2.44 9.80 21.38
C LEU A 227 2.14 8.85 20.22
N ASP A 228 1.75 9.41 19.08
CA ASP A 228 1.66 8.70 17.81
C ASP A 228 2.75 9.17 16.87
N LEU A 229 3.64 8.26 16.48
CA LEU A 229 4.69 8.50 15.48
C LEU A 229 4.12 8.12 14.11
N ASN A 230 3.50 9.08 13.43
CA ASN A 230 2.82 8.86 12.15
C ASN A 230 3.84 8.68 11.01
N PHE A 231 3.74 7.57 10.27
CA PHE A 231 4.66 7.32 9.15
C PHE A 231 4.61 8.40 8.08
N ARG A 232 3.43 8.97 7.82
CA ARG A 232 3.28 10.08 6.87
C ARG A 232 4.07 11.32 7.25
N GLU A 233 4.22 11.59 8.54
CA GLU A 233 4.92 12.77 9.03
C GLU A 233 6.44 12.57 9.04
N VAL A 234 6.90 11.32 9.21
CA VAL A 234 8.34 11.01 9.30
C VAL A 234 8.95 10.55 7.97
N LEU A 235 8.14 9.99 7.06
CA LEU A 235 8.57 9.56 5.71
C LEU A 235 8.38 10.71 4.71
N THR A 236 9.24 11.72 4.76
CA THR A 236 9.02 12.98 4.01
C THR A 236 9.72 13.04 2.65
N ASN A 237 10.96 12.55 2.50
CA ASN A 237 11.71 12.57 1.24
C ASN A 237 12.83 11.49 1.23
N ASN A 238 13.36 11.20 0.05
CA ASN A 238 14.51 10.29 -0.15
C ASN A 238 14.29 8.88 0.41
N LEU A 239 13.12 8.28 0.10
CA LEU A 239 12.81 6.94 0.56
C LEU A 239 13.85 5.94 0.06
N GLN A 240 14.44 5.23 1.02
CA GLN A 240 15.36 4.14 0.78
C GLN A 240 14.85 2.91 1.53
N LYS A 241 15.25 1.72 1.09
CA LYS A 241 14.87 0.47 1.76
C LYS A 241 15.31 0.44 3.22
N GLU A 242 16.46 1.04 3.50
CA GLU A 242 17.04 1.19 4.82
C GLU A 242 17.05 2.66 5.19
N MET A 243 16.46 3.03 6.31
CA MET A 243 16.42 4.41 6.78
C MET A 243 16.68 4.50 8.28
N GLN A 244 17.28 5.61 8.68
CA GLN A 244 17.44 5.99 10.09
C GLN A 244 16.96 7.43 10.23
N ILE A 245 15.88 7.63 10.96
CA ILE A 245 15.22 8.92 11.10
C ILE A 245 15.34 9.37 12.56
N PRO A 246 16.04 10.49 12.85
CA PRO A 246 15.99 11.12 14.16
C PRO A 246 14.58 11.61 14.46
N ILE A 247 14.07 11.29 15.65
CA ILE A 247 12.74 11.64 16.11
C ILE A 247 12.87 12.48 17.37
N ASN A 248 12.21 13.64 17.36
CA ASN A 248 12.03 14.47 18.55
C ASN A 248 10.56 14.88 18.61
N MET A 249 9.79 14.26 19.52
CA MET A 249 8.33 14.42 19.60
C MET A 249 7.86 14.48 21.05
N LYS A 250 6.71 15.10 21.28
CA LYS A 250 6.17 15.31 22.64
C LYS A 250 5.12 14.26 22.97
N PHE A 251 5.16 13.76 24.21
CA PHE A 251 4.04 13.02 24.79
C PHE A 251 2.99 13.99 25.28
N PHE A 252 1.72 13.60 25.16
CA PHE A 252 0.58 14.38 25.65
C PHE A 252 -0.29 13.55 26.60
N ASN A 253 -0.82 14.19 27.62
CA ASN A 253 -1.84 13.63 28.48
C ASN A 253 -2.93 14.67 28.73
N SER A 254 -4.15 14.36 28.31
CA SER A 254 -5.30 15.26 28.45
C SER A 254 -5.01 16.66 27.87
N GLY A 255 -4.27 16.72 26.75
CA GLY A 255 -3.87 17.96 26.07
C GLY A 255 -2.63 18.66 26.60
N ASN A 256 -2.07 18.23 27.74
CA ASN A 256 -0.87 18.82 28.32
C ASN A 256 0.38 18.04 27.92
N GLU A 257 1.49 18.74 27.73
CA GLU A 257 2.80 18.11 27.49
C GLU A 257 3.22 17.29 28.72
N ALA A 258 3.54 16.02 28.51
CA ALA A 258 3.87 15.06 29.56
C ALA A 258 5.32 14.59 29.54
N GLY A 259 6.07 14.94 28.49
CA GLY A 259 7.47 14.60 28.28
C GLY A 259 7.88 14.75 26.81
N THR A 260 9.15 14.55 26.51
CA THR A 260 9.68 14.60 25.13
C THR A 260 10.46 13.34 24.82
N LEU A 261 10.07 12.61 23.77
CA LEU A 261 10.79 11.49 23.19
C LEU A 261 11.90 12.00 22.29
N ASP A 262 13.11 11.47 22.48
CA ASP A 262 14.23 11.58 21.56
C ASP A 262 14.71 10.16 21.22
N CYS A 263 14.69 9.79 19.93
CA CYS A 263 15.15 8.48 19.49
C CYS A 263 15.56 8.47 18.01
N VAL A 264 16.08 7.34 17.56
CA VAL A 264 16.29 7.05 16.13
C VAL A 264 15.34 5.94 15.71
N LEU A 265 14.41 6.25 14.81
CA LEU A 265 13.57 5.25 14.14
C LEU A 265 14.39 4.61 13.01
N LYS A 266 14.74 3.34 13.18
CA LYS A 266 15.39 2.53 12.14
C LYS A 266 14.32 1.74 11.39
N ILE A 267 14.35 1.79 10.06
CA ILE A 267 13.43 1.07 9.18
C ILE A 267 14.26 0.26 8.20
N SER A 268 13.94 -1.03 8.07
CA SER A 268 14.51 -1.93 7.08
C SER A 268 13.43 -2.53 6.20
N ASN A 269 13.77 -2.77 4.92
CA ASN A 269 12.84 -3.23 3.90
C ASN A 269 11.60 -2.34 3.70
N LEU A 270 11.79 -1.02 3.66
CA LEU A 270 10.72 -0.08 3.33
C LEU A 270 10.16 -0.35 1.90
N PRO A 271 8.83 -0.35 1.70
CA PRO A 271 8.25 -0.45 0.36
C PRO A 271 8.49 0.84 -0.42
N ILE A 272 8.98 0.71 -1.64
CA ILE A 272 9.34 1.85 -2.53
C ILE A 272 8.53 1.87 -3.84
N PHE A 273 7.54 0.97 -3.95
CA PHE A 273 6.56 0.94 -5.03
C PHE A 273 5.22 1.46 -4.51
N SER A 274 4.59 2.33 -5.29
CA SER A 274 3.19 2.68 -5.11
C SER A 274 2.61 3.21 -6.42
N GLN A 275 1.34 2.93 -6.65
CA GLN A 275 0.59 3.50 -7.76
C GLN A 275 0.29 4.99 -7.52
N LEU A 276 0.08 5.73 -8.61
CA LEU A 276 -0.23 7.16 -8.55
C LEU A 276 -1.52 7.44 -7.76
N LEU A 277 -1.53 8.58 -7.09
CA LEU A 277 -2.74 9.21 -6.59
C LEU A 277 -3.50 9.82 -7.77
N GLY A 278 -4.62 9.20 -8.14
CA GLY A 278 -5.43 9.65 -9.26
C GLY A 278 -4.79 9.34 -10.61
N GLY A 279 -5.15 10.12 -11.64
CA GLY A 279 -4.76 9.87 -13.02
C GLY A 279 -5.53 8.73 -13.68
N LYS A 280 -5.15 8.43 -14.92
CA LYS A 280 -5.75 7.38 -15.74
C LYS A 280 -4.72 6.83 -16.74
N LEU A 281 -4.61 5.52 -16.82
CA LEU A 281 -3.82 4.85 -17.85
C LEU A 281 -4.65 4.67 -19.13
N THR A 282 -4.09 5.06 -20.26
CA THR A 282 -4.71 5.01 -21.59
C THR A 282 -3.82 4.32 -22.61
N GLU A 283 -4.32 4.16 -23.83
CA GLU A 283 -3.56 3.69 -24.99
C GLU A 283 -2.34 4.55 -25.34
N ASN A 284 -2.33 5.82 -24.91
CA ASN A 284 -1.25 6.77 -25.16
C ASN A 284 -0.35 6.96 -23.93
N GLY A 285 -0.45 6.08 -22.93
CA GLY A 285 0.30 6.17 -21.68
C GLY A 285 -0.50 6.73 -20.51
N VAL A 286 0.22 7.17 -19.47
CA VAL A 286 -0.36 7.67 -18.21
C VAL A 286 -0.75 9.15 -18.37
N ASN A 287 -2.00 9.47 -18.03
CA ASN A 287 -2.51 10.83 -18.04
C ASN A 287 -2.86 11.30 -16.62
N GLY A 288 -2.13 12.31 -16.14
CA GLY A 288 -2.32 12.93 -14.84
C GLY A 288 -1.98 12.02 -13.66
N GLY A 289 -2.40 12.44 -12.47
CA GLY A 289 -2.05 11.81 -11.20
C GLY A 289 -0.74 12.36 -10.62
N SER A 290 -0.48 12.02 -9.37
CA SER A 290 0.74 12.43 -8.66
C SER A 290 1.33 11.25 -7.89
N LEU A 291 2.65 11.28 -7.67
CA LEU A 291 3.30 10.29 -6.81
C LEU A 291 2.71 10.37 -5.39
N LEU A 292 2.62 9.23 -4.72
CA LEU A 292 2.19 9.15 -3.32
C LEU A 292 3.18 9.88 -2.40
N LEU A 293 4.48 9.73 -2.67
CA LEU A 293 5.57 10.43 -2.01
C LEU A 293 6.71 10.70 -3.01
N PRO A 294 7.52 11.75 -2.79
CA PRO A 294 8.75 11.96 -3.55
C PRO A 294 9.73 10.79 -3.37
N GLY A 295 10.43 10.41 -4.44
CA GLY A 295 11.48 9.39 -4.40
C GLY A 295 11.01 7.94 -4.58
N ILE A 296 9.71 7.69 -4.75
CA ILE A 296 9.21 6.37 -5.18
C ILE A 296 9.36 6.17 -6.69
N PHE A 297 9.27 4.92 -7.14
CA PHE A 297 9.28 4.62 -8.57
C PHE A 297 8.08 5.24 -9.30
N ALA A 298 8.36 5.87 -10.45
CA ALA A 298 7.36 6.48 -11.32
C ALA A 298 7.01 5.55 -12.50
N PRO A 299 5.81 5.70 -13.10
CA PRO A 299 5.49 5.03 -14.34
C PRO A 299 6.39 5.50 -15.48
N LYS A 300 6.45 4.68 -16.53
CA LYS A 300 7.06 5.11 -17.79
C LYS A 300 6.22 6.23 -18.42
N GLU A 301 6.91 7.21 -18.99
CA GLU A 301 6.32 8.21 -19.88
C GLU A 301 5.77 7.57 -21.15
#